data_AF-A0A352SYH4-F1
#
_entry.id   AF-A0A352SYH4-F1
#
_cell.length_a   1.000
_cell.length_b   1.000
_cell.length_c   1.000
_cell.angle_alpha   90.00
_cell.angle_beta   90.00
_cell.angle_gamma   90.00
#
_symmetry.space_group_name_H-M   'P 1'
#
loop_
_entity.id
_entity.type
_entity.pdbx_description
1 polymer ?
#
loop_
_entity_poly.entity_id
_entity_poly.type
_entity_poly.pdbx_seq_one_letter_code
_entity_poly.pdbx_strand_id
1 'polypeptide(L)'
;MLSRIHNLLKYCYNDNSGDRLPDINLQLFLIAAKSMMPYEDAIGCSLDTIRYEKEIELLAYYKNGCNDSLNYYLENKKPWEKEDALLEFRIIPVIIANTQWDNLLNEVLKTVSFYSSNKKDILNSLIISSAVNEYLSEDIFPENINDIIKERVINFSLRDFYDANNIQINKVRLIEFEKERISALSKIAIVTDEMIEKFKSLKFIFCERTTEKSDESTETVLSSFSSYLFKLRKGIISPEKLRISLDNIPEFKEFLKYESFSHPLLGKCRVLKRGEKEVILKSKTGLMKVNL
;
A
#
# COMPACT_ATOMS: atom_id res chain seq x y z
N MET A 1 6.54 -18.79 3.34
CA MET A 1 6.49 -17.31 3.30
C MET A 1 6.07 -16.74 1.94
N LEU A 2 6.76 -17.00 0.83
CA LEU A 2 6.36 -16.49 -0.49
C LEU A 2 4.91 -16.86 -0.88
N SER A 3 4.53 -18.12 -0.64
CA SER A 3 3.15 -18.60 -0.84
C SER A 3 2.11 -17.83 0.01
N ARG A 4 2.45 -17.47 1.25
CA ARG A 4 1.58 -16.68 2.14
C ARG A 4 1.41 -15.26 1.62
N ILE A 5 2.49 -14.63 1.17
CA ILE A 5 2.42 -13.32 0.49
C ILE A 5 1.50 -13.43 -0.71
N HIS A 6 1.71 -14.43 -1.56
CA HIS A 6 0.92 -14.62 -2.77
C HIS A 6 -0.57 -14.84 -2.48
N ASN A 7 -0.90 -15.70 -1.51
CA ASN A 7 -2.29 -15.98 -1.13
C ASN A 7 -2.99 -14.73 -0.59
N LEU A 8 -2.31 -13.95 0.27
CA LEU A 8 -2.83 -12.67 0.77
C LEU A 8 -3.11 -11.69 -0.38
N LEU A 9 -2.15 -11.54 -1.30
CA LEU A 9 -2.30 -10.62 -2.44
C LEU A 9 -3.41 -11.07 -3.39
N LYS A 10 -3.49 -12.36 -3.72
CA LYS A 10 -4.53 -12.93 -4.58
C LYS A 10 -5.94 -12.74 -3.99
N TYR A 11 -6.05 -12.75 -2.67
CA TYR A 11 -7.30 -12.47 -1.98
C TYR A 11 -7.68 -10.99 -2.02
N CYS A 12 -6.72 -10.11 -1.74
CA CYS A 12 -6.98 -8.68 -1.60
C CYS A 12 -7.21 -7.99 -2.95
N TYR A 13 -6.51 -8.44 -4.00
CA TYR A 13 -6.43 -7.76 -5.29
C TYR A 13 -6.94 -8.63 -6.43
N ASN A 14 -7.58 -7.99 -7.41
CA ASN A 14 -7.87 -8.62 -8.68
C ASN A 14 -6.62 -8.50 -9.56
N ASP A 15 -6.05 -9.63 -9.95
CA ASP A 15 -4.95 -9.63 -10.92
C ASP A 15 -5.45 -9.09 -12.28
N ASN A 16 -4.53 -8.54 -13.06
CA ASN A 16 -4.85 -8.02 -14.40
C ASN A 16 -4.57 -9.04 -15.50
N SER A 17 -4.82 -10.32 -15.23
CA SER A 17 -4.67 -11.39 -16.24
C SER A 17 -5.57 -11.12 -17.45
N GLY A 18 -4.97 -11.12 -18.64
CA GLY A 18 -5.63 -10.74 -19.90
C GLY A 18 -5.56 -9.24 -20.19
N ASP A 19 -6.12 -8.79 -21.30
CA ASP A 19 -6.14 -7.37 -21.69
C ASP A 19 -7.13 -6.54 -20.84
N ARG A 20 -7.14 -6.73 -19.52
CA ARG A 20 -7.97 -6.00 -18.55
C ARG A 20 -7.19 -4.84 -17.93
N LEU A 21 -7.90 -3.74 -17.71
CA LEU A 21 -7.36 -2.60 -16.98
C LEU A 21 -7.29 -2.94 -15.48
N PRO A 22 -6.15 -2.68 -14.79
CA PRO A 22 -6.07 -2.74 -13.34
C PRO A 22 -7.16 -1.90 -12.68
N ASP A 23 -7.81 -2.42 -11.65
CA ASP A 23 -8.71 -1.62 -10.82
C ASP A 23 -7.92 -0.67 -9.89
N ILE A 24 -8.60 0.28 -9.27
CA ILE A 24 -7.97 1.27 -8.38
C ILE A 24 -7.23 0.60 -7.20
N ASN A 25 -7.70 -0.54 -6.71
CA ASN A 25 -7.06 -1.25 -5.60
C ASN A 25 -5.68 -1.77 -6.02
N LEU A 26 -5.61 -2.43 -7.18
CA LEU A 26 -4.34 -2.90 -7.75
C LEU A 26 -3.43 -1.71 -8.12
N GLN A 27 -3.98 -0.61 -8.65
CA GLN A 27 -3.19 0.58 -8.97
C GLN A 27 -2.51 1.18 -7.72
N LEU A 28 -3.25 1.32 -6.61
CA LEU A 28 -2.71 1.83 -5.34
C LEU A 28 -1.63 0.90 -4.76
N PHE A 29 -1.86 -0.41 -4.83
CA PHE A 29 -0.87 -1.42 -4.44
C PHE A 29 0.42 -1.30 -5.25
N LEU A 30 0.32 -1.21 -6.58
CA LEU A 30 1.47 -1.13 -7.47
C LEU A 30 2.31 0.12 -7.20
N ILE A 31 1.65 1.26 -6.97
CA ILE A 31 2.33 2.54 -6.67
C ILE A 31 3.07 2.46 -5.34
N ALA A 32 2.43 1.95 -4.28
CA ALA A 32 3.06 1.79 -2.98
C ALA A 32 4.23 0.80 -3.06
N ALA A 33 4.05 -0.37 -3.70
CA ALA A 33 5.11 -1.36 -3.86
C ALA A 33 6.31 -0.82 -4.67
N LYS A 34 6.05 -0.08 -5.76
CA LYS A 34 7.11 0.56 -6.57
C LYS A 34 7.89 1.59 -5.78
N SER A 35 7.25 2.26 -4.83
CA SER A 35 7.87 3.36 -4.07
C SER A 35 8.61 2.89 -2.82
N MET A 36 8.67 1.58 -2.58
CA MET A 36 9.49 1.03 -1.49
C MET A 36 10.98 1.11 -1.85
N MET A 37 11.78 1.62 -0.91
CA MET A 37 13.23 1.70 -1.01
C MET A 37 13.86 1.02 0.21
N PRO A 38 14.71 -0.01 0.04
CA PRO A 38 15.47 -0.57 1.15
C PRO A 38 16.31 0.51 1.83
N TYR A 39 16.38 0.46 3.16
CA TYR A 39 17.31 1.31 3.90
C TYR A 39 18.76 0.95 3.55
N GLU A 40 19.64 1.93 3.59
CA GLU A 40 21.08 1.73 3.36
C GLU A 40 21.79 1.19 4.61
N ASP A 41 21.33 1.61 5.78
CA ASP A 41 21.97 1.42 7.08
C ASP A 41 21.09 0.65 8.10
N ALA A 42 19.90 0.20 7.69
CA ALA A 42 18.96 -0.50 8.56
C ALA A 42 18.25 -1.67 7.86
N ILE A 43 17.65 -2.57 8.66
CA ILE A 43 16.79 -3.63 8.14
C ILE A 43 15.39 -3.07 7.91
N GLY A 44 14.96 -3.07 6.65
CA GLY A 44 13.62 -2.66 6.26
C GLY A 44 13.63 -1.88 4.96
N CYS A 45 12.46 -1.34 4.63
CA CYS A 45 12.27 -0.48 3.48
C CYS A 45 11.47 0.75 3.89
N SER A 46 11.95 1.94 3.54
CA SER A 46 11.17 3.18 3.60
C SER A 46 10.24 3.34 2.41
N LEU A 47 9.17 4.11 2.58
CA LEU A 47 8.44 4.67 1.45
C LEU A 47 9.18 5.91 0.92
N ASP A 48 9.67 5.85 -0.32
CA ASP A 48 10.18 7.02 -1.04
C ASP A 48 9.01 7.96 -1.38
N THR A 49 8.80 8.95 -0.51
CA THR A 49 7.68 9.89 -0.60
C THR A 49 7.72 10.75 -1.85
N ILE A 50 8.91 11.10 -2.36
CA ILE A 50 9.08 11.90 -3.57
C ILE A 50 8.61 11.09 -4.78
N ARG A 51 9.11 9.85 -4.90
CA ARG A 51 8.66 8.94 -5.96
C ARG A 51 7.18 8.65 -5.86
N TYR A 52 6.69 8.41 -4.65
CA TYR A 52 5.30 8.09 -4.40
C TYR A 52 4.37 9.24 -4.81
N GLU A 53 4.72 10.49 -4.49
CA GLU A 53 3.97 11.66 -4.97
C GLU A 53 3.93 11.72 -6.51
N LYS A 54 5.08 11.50 -7.18
CA LYS A 54 5.15 11.54 -8.65
C LYS A 54 4.33 10.44 -9.31
N GLU A 55 4.32 9.23 -8.76
CA GLU A 55 3.47 8.14 -9.22
C GLU A 55 1.97 8.48 -9.07
N ILE A 56 1.60 9.23 -8.04
CA ILE A 56 0.21 9.67 -7.79
C ILE A 56 -0.22 10.78 -8.75
N GLU A 57 0.66 11.75 -9.01
CA GLU A 57 0.45 12.75 -10.05
C GLU A 57 0.26 12.08 -11.42
N LEU A 58 1.07 11.06 -11.71
CA LEU A 58 0.95 10.29 -12.94
C LEU A 58 -0.34 9.45 -12.99
N LEU A 59 -0.75 8.86 -11.87
CA LEU A 59 -1.99 8.09 -11.75
C LEU A 59 -3.22 8.93 -12.13
N ALA A 60 -3.21 10.25 -11.90
CA ALA A 60 -4.31 11.14 -12.27
C ALA A 60 -4.70 11.02 -13.76
N TYR A 61 -3.74 10.70 -14.63
CA TYR A 61 -3.98 10.51 -16.06
C TYR A 61 -4.67 9.20 -16.41
N TYR A 62 -4.50 8.13 -15.62
CA TYR A 62 -4.96 6.78 -15.98
C TYR A 62 -5.70 6.01 -14.88
N LYS A 63 -6.11 6.69 -13.81
CA LYS A 63 -6.87 6.08 -12.70
C LYS A 63 -8.11 5.36 -13.24
N ASN A 64 -8.35 4.15 -12.73
CA ASN A 64 -9.48 3.32 -13.11
C ASN A 64 -10.32 2.97 -11.88
N GLY A 65 -11.19 3.91 -11.50
CA GLY A 65 -12.02 3.86 -10.30
C GLY A 65 -12.07 5.20 -9.58
N CYS A 66 -12.84 5.26 -8.49
CA CYS A 66 -12.92 6.44 -7.63
C CYS A 66 -12.35 6.14 -6.25
N ASN A 67 -11.66 7.15 -5.69
CA ASN A 67 -11.24 7.16 -4.30
C ASN A 67 -11.21 8.61 -3.82
N ASP A 68 -12.02 8.92 -2.81
CA ASP A 68 -12.24 10.29 -2.37
C ASP A 68 -10.98 10.90 -1.75
N SER A 69 -10.21 10.12 -0.97
CA SER A 69 -8.97 10.59 -0.36
C SER A 69 -7.91 10.93 -1.42
N LEU A 70 -7.79 10.11 -2.47
CA LEU A 70 -6.92 10.36 -3.62
C LEU A 70 -7.35 11.61 -4.40
N ASN A 71 -8.64 11.72 -4.73
CA ASN A 71 -9.15 12.88 -5.47
C ASN A 71 -8.91 14.17 -4.69
N TYR A 72 -9.21 14.16 -3.39
CA TYR A 72 -8.97 15.30 -2.53
C TYR A 72 -7.49 15.66 -2.44
N TYR A 73 -6.60 14.67 -2.31
CA TYR A 73 -5.16 14.92 -2.29
C TYR A 73 -4.69 15.55 -3.62
N LEU A 74 -5.14 15.03 -4.76
CA LEU A 74 -4.77 15.57 -6.08
C LEU A 74 -5.22 17.03 -6.25
N GLU A 75 -6.37 17.41 -5.69
CA GLU A 75 -6.92 18.76 -5.77
C GLU A 75 -6.33 19.74 -4.75
N ASN A 76 -6.10 19.27 -3.51
CA ASN A 76 -5.81 20.14 -2.37
C ASN A 76 -4.38 20.00 -1.83
N LYS A 77 -3.65 18.96 -2.26
CA LYS A 77 -2.32 18.59 -1.75
C LYS A 77 -2.30 18.48 -0.22
N LYS A 78 -3.37 17.92 0.36
CA LYS A 78 -3.58 17.77 1.80
C LYS A 78 -4.17 16.40 2.15
N PRO A 79 -3.91 15.88 3.35
CA PRO A 79 -4.56 14.67 3.86
C PRO A 79 -6.08 14.87 4.01
N TRP A 80 -6.84 13.84 3.69
CA TRP A 80 -8.28 13.72 3.89
C TRP A 80 -8.60 13.54 5.38
N GLU A 81 -9.69 14.15 5.84
CA GLU A 81 -10.07 14.09 7.27
C GLU A 81 -11.12 13.02 7.56
N LYS A 82 -11.78 12.47 6.53
CA LYS A 82 -12.73 11.36 6.68
C LYS A 82 -12.00 10.02 6.49
N GLU A 83 -12.71 8.94 6.77
CA GLU A 83 -12.17 7.58 6.67
C GLU A 83 -11.89 7.20 5.20
N ASP A 84 -10.72 6.59 4.94
CA ASP A 84 -10.34 6.11 3.61
C ASP A 84 -10.74 4.63 3.42
N ALA A 85 -11.73 4.40 2.55
CA ALA A 85 -12.20 3.06 2.24
C ALA A 85 -11.14 2.16 1.56
N LEU A 86 -10.09 2.73 0.97
CA LEU A 86 -9.04 1.98 0.27
C LEU A 86 -7.70 1.96 1.01
N LEU A 87 -7.70 2.29 2.30
CA LEU A 87 -6.53 2.35 3.17
C LEU A 87 -5.63 1.11 3.04
N GLU A 88 -6.20 -0.09 3.20
CA GLU A 88 -5.43 -1.34 3.27
C GLU A 88 -4.61 -1.60 2.01
N PHE A 89 -5.11 -1.18 0.84
CA PHE A 89 -4.48 -1.43 -0.45
C PHE A 89 -3.17 -0.65 -0.65
N ARG A 90 -2.97 0.43 0.11
CA ARG A 90 -1.75 1.24 0.12
C ARG A 90 -0.72 0.69 1.11
N ILE A 91 -1.17 0.17 2.25
CA ILE A 91 -0.28 -0.22 3.35
C ILE A 91 0.16 -1.69 3.30
N ILE A 92 -0.63 -2.60 2.71
CA ILE A 92 -0.24 -4.01 2.54
C ILE A 92 1.19 -4.21 1.97
N PRO A 93 1.61 -3.55 0.87
CA PRO A 93 2.96 -3.74 0.36
C PRO A 93 4.04 -3.23 1.32
N VAL A 94 3.77 -2.16 2.08
CA VAL A 94 4.66 -1.60 3.10
C VAL A 94 4.84 -2.57 4.25
N ILE A 95 3.74 -3.18 4.71
CA ILE A 95 3.72 -4.19 5.78
C ILE A 95 4.52 -5.43 5.33
N ILE A 96 4.30 -5.92 4.12
CA ILE A 96 4.99 -7.12 3.62
C ILE A 96 6.51 -6.89 3.53
N ALA A 97 6.94 -5.72 3.06
CA ALA A 97 8.34 -5.39 2.84
C ALA A 97 9.16 -5.21 4.13
N ASN A 98 8.50 -4.99 5.28
CA ASN A 98 9.17 -4.71 6.55
C ASN A 98 8.98 -5.85 7.56
N THR A 99 10.04 -6.21 8.28
CA THR A 99 10.04 -7.34 9.25
C THR A 99 10.10 -6.87 10.70
N GLN A 100 10.80 -5.77 10.98
CA GLN A 100 10.92 -5.20 12.32
C GLN A 100 9.69 -4.35 12.62
N TRP A 101 9.00 -4.63 13.72
CA TRP A 101 7.71 -4.03 14.06
C TRP A 101 7.76 -2.50 14.09
N ASP A 102 8.76 -1.92 14.75
CA ASP A 102 8.86 -0.46 14.88
C ASP A 102 9.10 0.22 13.53
N ASN A 103 9.98 -0.33 12.70
CA ASN A 103 10.22 0.17 11.34
C ASN A 103 8.98 0.01 10.45
N LEU A 104 8.32 -1.15 10.53
CA LEU A 104 7.09 -1.45 9.80
C LEU A 104 6.01 -0.43 10.13
N LEU A 105 5.73 -0.25 11.43
CA LEU A 105 4.68 0.64 11.88
C LEU A 105 5.01 2.10 11.52
N ASN A 106 6.26 2.52 11.67
CA ASN A 106 6.69 3.86 11.28
C ASN A 106 6.43 4.15 9.79
N GLU A 107 6.81 3.24 8.90
CA GLU A 107 6.63 3.41 7.46
C GLU A 107 5.17 3.29 7.02
N VAL A 108 4.38 2.42 7.68
CA VAL A 108 2.93 2.39 7.48
C VAL A 108 2.31 3.73 7.88
N LEU A 109 2.62 4.26 9.07
CA LEU A 109 2.02 5.50 9.55
C LEU A 109 2.46 6.72 8.75
N LYS A 110 3.69 6.76 8.21
CA LYS A 110 4.08 7.75 7.19
C LYS A 110 3.21 7.65 5.94
N THR A 111 2.98 6.43 5.45
CA THR A 111 2.11 6.17 4.29
C THR A 111 0.67 6.63 4.54
N VAL A 112 0.13 6.37 5.74
CA VAL A 112 -1.22 6.81 6.13
C VAL A 112 -1.29 8.33 6.26
N SER A 113 -0.32 8.93 6.95
CA SER A 113 -0.26 10.38 7.18
C SER A 113 -0.16 11.20 5.90
N PHE A 114 0.32 10.59 4.81
CA PHE A 114 0.31 11.20 3.48
C PHE A 114 -1.12 11.50 2.98
N TYR A 115 -2.09 10.61 3.20
CA TYR A 115 -3.46 10.76 2.67
C TYR A 115 -4.54 10.97 3.69
N SER A 116 -4.31 10.61 4.95
CA SER A 116 -5.34 10.66 5.97
C SER A 116 -4.80 11.28 7.24
N SER A 117 -5.63 12.14 7.82
CA SER A 117 -5.49 12.62 9.20
C SER A 117 -6.59 12.06 10.10
N ASN A 118 -7.36 11.09 9.59
CA ASN A 118 -8.46 10.48 10.31
C ASN A 118 -7.94 9.52 11.38
N LYS A 119 -8.39 9.72 12.62
CA LYS A 119 -8.01 8.88 13.77
C LYS A 119 -8.34 7.39 13.61
N LYS A 120 -9.44 7.06 12.92
CA LYS A 120 -9.80 5.66 12.65
C LYS A 120 -8.85 5.03 11.64
N ASP A 121 -8.44 5.76 10.59
CA ASP A 121 -7.46 5.24 9.64
C ASP A 121 -6.12 4.95 10.30
N ILE A 122 -5.65 5.84 11.19
CA ILE A 122 -4.44 5.63 11.98
C ILE A 122 -4.58 4.34 12.82
N LEU A 123 -5.66 4.19 13.59
CA LEU A 123 -5.87 3.02 14.44
C LEU A 123 -6.06 1.72 13.63
N ASN A 124 -6.84 1.77 12.55
CA ASN A 124 -7.07 0.64 11.66
C ASN A 124 -5.77 0.20 11.00
N SER A 125 -4.90 1.14 10.60
CA SER A 125 -3.61 0.80 10.02
C SER A 125 -2.71 0.04 11.00
N LEU A 126 -2.72 0.40 12.29
CA LEU A 126 -2.00 -0.31 13.34
C LEU A 126 -2.53 -1.74 13.51
N ILE A 127 -3.85 -1.92 13.55
CA ILE A 127 -4.50 -3.23 13.71
C ILE A 127 -4.23 -4.12 12.49
N ILE A 128 -4.43 -3.61 11.27
CA ILE A 128 -4.17 -4.32 10.01
C ILE A 128 -2.69 -4.71 9.92
N SER A 129 -1.79 -3.78 10.22
CA SER A 129 -0.34 -4.04 10.21
C SER A 129 0.04 -5.15 11.17
N SER A 130 -0.52 -5.14 12.38
CA SER A 130 -0.28 -6.19 13.36
C SER A 130 -0.79 -7.55 12.86
N ALA A 131 -2.03 -7.64 12.39
CA ALA A 131 -2.60 -8.90 11.91
C ALA A 131 -1.83 -9.47 10.71
N VAL A 132 -1.49 -8.63 9.74
CA VAL A 132 -0.74 -9.04 8.55
C VAL A 132 0.70 -9.43 8.91
N ASN A 133 1.34 -8.78 9.89
CA ASN A 133 2.68 -9.14 10.34
C ASN A 133 2.75 -10.43 11.17
N GLU A 134 1.68 -10.80 11.89
CA GLU A 134 1.57 -12.09 12.61
C GLU A 134 1.15 -13.26 11.71
N TYR A 135 0.27 -12.98 10.73
CA TYR A 135 0.34 -13.71 9.46
C TYR A 135 1.76 -13.50 8.87
N LEU A 136 2.21 -13.96 7.71
CA LEU A 136 3.63 -13.77 7.27
C LEU A 136 4.79 -14.28 8.18
N SER A 137 4.92 -13.91 9.46
CA SER A 137 6.04 -14.22 10.37
C SER A 137 5.96 -15.62 10.97
N GLU A 138 4.79 -16.04 11.45
CA GLU A 138 4.65 -17.33 12.16
C GLU A 138 4.11 -18.43 11.24
N ASP A 139 4.78 -19.59 11.18
CA ASP A 139 4.32 -20.72 10.36
C ASP A 139 2.94 -21.23 10.83
N ILE A 140 2.70 -21.18 12.13
CA ILE A 140 1.40 -21.45 12.76
C ILE A 140 0.82 -20.12 13.22
N PHE A 141 -0.35 -19.78 12.72
CA PHE A 141 -1.00 -18.53 13.10
C PHE A 141 -1.41 -18.55 14.58
N PRO A 142 -1.09 -17.52 15.36
CA PRO A 142 -1.28 -17.53 16.81
C PRO A 142 -2.77 -17.53 17.18
N GLU A 143 -3.16 -18.41 18.11
CA GLU A 143 -4.52 -18.44 18.67
C GLU A 143 -4.82 -17.17 19.48
N ASN A 144 -3.80 -16.57 20.11
CA ASN A 144 -3.86 -15.34 20.89
C ASN A 144 -3.61 -14.08 20.05
N ILE A 145 -3.84 -14.10 18.74
CA ILE A 145 -3.62 -12.95 17.84
C ILE A 145 -4.29 -11.67 18.32
N ASN A 146 -5.49 -11.76 18.89
CA ASN A 146 -6.20 -10.60 19.40
C ASN A 146 -5.46 -9.95 20.58
N ASP A 147 -4.82 -10.73 21.44
CA ASP A 147 -4.05 -10.21 22.57
C ASP A 147 -2.76 -9.53 22.09
N ILE A 148 -2.08 -10.12 21.10
CA ILE A 148 -0.89 -9.52 20.48
C ILE A 148 -1.23 -8.17 19.84
N ILE A 149 -2.32 -8.11 19.08
CA ILE A 149 -2.80 -6.85 18.47
C ILE A 149 -3.16 -5.84 19.57
N LYS A 150 -3.86 -6.28 20.62
CA LYS A 150 -4.28 -5.41 21.73
C LYS A 150 -3.08 -4.82 22.46
N GLU A 151 -2.05 -5.62 22.74
CA GLU A 151 -0.80 -5.16 23.36
C GLU A 151 -0.11 -4.10 22.49
N ARG A 152 -0.01 -4.32 21.18
CA ARG A 152 0.54 -3.32 20.24
C ARG A 152 -0.25 -2.02 20.23
N VAL A 153 -1.59 -2.09 20.31
CA VAL A 153 -2.46 -0.91 20.42
C VAL A 153 -2.23 -0.16 21.73
N ILE A 154 -2.08 -0.87 22.85
CA ILE A 154 -1.80 -0.28 24.18
C ILE A 154 -0.45 0.46 24.15
N ASN A 155 0.57 -0.17 23.60
CA ASN A 155 1.94 0.35 23.61
C ASN A 155 2.20 1.45 22.57
N PHE A 156 1.28 1.67 21.63
CA PHE A 156 1.43 2.71 20.60
C PHE A 156 1.16 4.12 21.13
N SER A 157 2.11 5.04 20.94
CA SER A 157 1.94 6.48 21.20
C SER A 157 1.91 7.27 19.89
N LEU A 158 0.78 7.92 19.59
CA LEU A 158 0.66 8.80 18.41
C LEU A 158 1.55 10.04 18.53
N ARG A 159 1.77 10.53 19.75
CA ARG A 159 2.68 11.65 20.00
C ARG A 159 4.10 11.26 19.63
N ASP A 160 4.59 10.14 20.14
CA ASP A 160 5.97 9.71 19.93
C ASP A 160 6.23 9.47 18.44
N PHE A 161 5.26 8.91 17.71
CA PHE A 161 5.33 8.79 16.26
C PHE A 161 5.50 10.14 15.56
N TYR A 162 4.67 11.14 15.88
CA TYR A 162 4.74 12.44 15.23
C TYR A 162 5.99 13.22 15.60
N ASP A 163 6.42 13.16 16.86
CA ASP A 163 7.65 13.79 17.35
C ASP A 163 8.88 13.19 16.63
N ALA A 164 8.96 11.85 16.53
CA ALA A 164 10.04 11.16 15.83
C ALA A 164 10.12 11.50 14.32
N ASN A 165 9.01 11.91 13.72
CA ASN A 165 8.90 12.24 12.30
C ASN A 165 8.83 13.75 12.01
N ASN A 166 9.02 14.61 13.02
CA ASN A 166 8.93 16.07 12.90
C ASN A 166 7.60 16.57 12.31
N ILE A 167 6.50 15.88 12.60
CA ILE A 167 5.16 16.26 12.11
C ILE A 167 4.43 17.02 13.21
N GLN A 168 3.95 18.22 12.88
CA GLN A 168 3.17 19.00 13.84
C GLN A 168 1.76 18.44 14.00
N ILE A 169 1.37 18.17 15.24
CA ILE A 169 0.01 17.78 15.60
C ILE A 169 -0.52 18.66 16.73
N ASN A 170 -1.79 19.08 16.62
CA ASN A 170 -2.44 19.83 17.68
C ASN A 170 -2.92 18.90 18.81
N LYS A 171 -3.03 19.46 20.02
CA LYS A 171 -3.46 18.72 21.22
C LYS A 171 -4.87 18.11 21.08
N VAL A 172 -5.76 18.74 20.32
CA VAL A 172 -7.14 18.27 20.11
C VAL A 172 -7.14 16.93 19.38
N ARG A 173 -6.39 16.81 18.27
CA ARG A 173 -6.27 15.57 17.49
C ARG A 173 -5.66 14.43 18.31
N LEU A 174 -4.66 14.72 19.15
CA LEU A 174 -4.11 13.73 20.08
C LEU A 174 -5.19 13.21 21.04
N ILE A 175 -5.97 14.10 21.66
CA ILE A 175 -7.06 13.72 22.56
C ILE A 175 -8.12 12.89 21.83
N GLU A 176 -8.49 13.27 20.61
CA GLU A 176 -9.47 12.51 19.84
C GLU A 176 -8.98 11.12 19.47
N PHE A 177 -7.72 10.97 19.09
CA PHE A 177 -7.11 9.66 18.85
C PHE A 177 -7.13 8.81 20.12
N GLU A 178 -6.75 9.38 21.27
CA GLU A 178 -6.76 8.65 22.54
C GLU A 178 -8.16 8.16 22.92
N LYS A 179 -9.20 8.96 22.66
CA LYS A 179 -10.60 8.52 22.85
C LYS A 179 -10.97 7.35 21.96
N GLU A 180 -10.58 7.39 20.69
CA GLU A 180 -10.82 6.28 19.74
C GLU A 180 -10.07 5.01 20.17
N ARG A 181 -8.79 5.16 20.57
CA ARG A 181 -7.96 4.07 21.07
C ARG A 181 -8.57 3.39 22.30
N ILE A 182 -8.99 4.18 23.30
CA ILE A 182 -9.67 3.66 24.50
C ILE A 182 -10.98 2.96 24.12
N SER A 183 -11.78 3.56 23.23
CA SER A 183 -13.03 2.96 22.77
C SER A 183 -12.83 1.63 22.04
N ALA A 184 -11.74 1.46 21.31
CA ALA A 184 -11.39 0.19 20.68
C ALA A 184 -10.93 -0.84 21.72
N LEU A 185 -10.09 -0.44 22.68
CA LEU A 185 -9.58 -1.30 23.75
C LEU A 185 -10.65 -1.78 24.74
N SER A 186 -11.77 -1.04 24.86
CA SER A 186 -12.90 -1.45 25.71
C SER A 186 -13.77 -2.54 25.09
N LYS A 187 -13.59 -2.85 23.79
CA LYS A 187 -14.34 -3.94 23.13
C LYS A 187 -13.83 -5.30 23.59
N ILE A 188 -14.68 -6.33 23.48
CA ILE A 188 -14.35 -7.71 23.83
C ILE A 188 -13.15 -8.21 23.02
N ALA A 189 -13.18 -7.98 21.70
CA ALA A 189 -12.08 -8.23 20.78
C ALA A 189 -11.65 -6.92 20.12
N ILE A 190 -10.33 -6.74 19.96
CA ILE A 190 -9.77 -5.56 19.30
C ILE A 190 -10.02 -5.61 17.79
N VAL A 191 -9.98 -6.80 17.19
CA VAL A 191 -10.45 -7.05 15.82
C VAL A 191 -11.92 -7.45 15.89
N THR A 192 -12.81 -6.56 15.45
CA THR A 192 -14.26 -6.80 15.47
C THR A 192 -14.75 -7.40 14.16
N ASP A 193 -15.92 -8.05 14.18
CA ASP A 193 -16.57 -8.58 12.97
C ASP A 193 -16.77 -7.50 11.90
N GLU A 194 -17.16 -6.28 12.31
CA GLU A 194 -17.26 -5.12 11.40
C GLU A 194 -15.93 -4.83 10.67
N MET A 195 -14.78 -4.97 11.35
CA MET A 195 -13.48 -4.76 10.73
C MET A 195 -13.12 -5.91 9.78
N ILE A 196 -13.48 -7.14 10.14
CA ILE A 196 -13.29 -8.33 9.31
C ILE A 196 -14.10 -8.21 8.03
N GLU A 197 -15.35 -7.74 8.10
CA GLU A 197 -16.18 -7.51 6.91
C GLU A 197 -15.64 -6.37 6.04
N LYS A 198 -15.10 -5.33 6.68
CA LYS A 198 -14.60 -4.13 6.00
C LYS A 198 -13.27 -4.35 5.27
N PHE A 199 -12.31 -5.01 5.90
CA PHE A 199 -10.94 -5.12 5.41
C PHE A 199 -10.65 -6.51 4.88
N LYS A 200 -10.35 -6.63 3.59
CA LYS A 200 -10.07 -7.90 2.92
C LYS A 200 -8.91 -8.64 3.55
N SER A 201 -7.87 -7.92 3.98
CA SER A 201 -6.71 -8.51 4.65
C SER A 201 -7.11 -9.20 5.96
N LEU A 202 -7.96 -8.56 6.77
CA LEU A 202 -8.49 -9.15 8.00
C LEU A 202 -9.44 -10.30 7.70
N LYS A 203 -10.34 -10.16 6.71
CA LYS A 203 -11.24 -11.23 6.28
C LYS A 203 -10.48 -12.50 5.89
N PHE A 204 -9.45 -12.33 5.08
CA PHE A 204 -8.57 -13.43 4.69
C PHE A 204 -7.93 -14.09 5.91
N ILE A 205 -7.34 -13.29 6.80
CA ILE A 205 -6.57 -13.79 7.96
C ILE A 205 -7.47 -14.46 8.99
N PHE A 206 -8.67 -13.94 9.27
CA PHE A 206 -9.50 -14.44 10.35
C PHE A 206 -10.52 -15.50 9.90
N CYS A 207 -10.98 -15.47 8.65
CA CYS A 207 -12.08 -16.32 8.19
C CYS A 207 -11.72 -17.23 7.02
N GLU A 208 -10.98 -16.73 6.02
CA GLU A 208 -10.85 -17.38 4.70
C GLU A 208 -9.41 -17.84 4.40
N ARG A 209 -8.63 -18.14 5.44
CA ARG A 209 -7.27 -18.67 5.29
C ARG A 209 -7.32 -20.03 4.58
N THR A 210 -6.94 -20.05 3.31
CA THR A 210 -6.72 -21.30 2.60
C THR A 210 -5.29 -21.80 2.83
N THR A 211 -5.16 -23.07 3.23
CA THR A 211 -3.88 -23.80 3.31
C THR A 211 -3.44 -24.35 1.95
N GLU A 212 -4.24 -24.14 0.90
CA GLU A 212 -3.95 -24.62 -0.43
C GLU A 212 -2.66 -23.97 -0.95
N LYS A 213 -1.74 -24.82 -1.40
CA LYS A 213 -0.59 -24.39 -2.20
C LYS A 213 -1.16 -23.85 -3.50
N SER A 214 -0.99 -22.55 -3.74
CA SER A 214 -1.36 -21.96 -5.02
C SER A 214 -0.64 -22.71 -6.14
N ASP A 215 -1.37 -23.22 -7.14
CA ASP A 215 -0.78 -23.78 -8.34
C ASP A 215 0.16 -22.75 -8.99
N GLU A 216 1.46 -23.04 -8.96
CA GLU A 216 2.49 -22.32 -9.71
C GLU A 216 2.32 -22.62 -11.20
N SER A 217 1.51 -21.85 -11.94
CA SER A 217 1.50 -22.03 -13.40
C SER A 217 1.11 -20.83 -14.25
N THR A 218 0.88 -19.64 -13.71
CA THR A 218 0.78 -18.44 -14.56
C THR A 218 1.61 -17.30 -13.99
N GLU A 219 2.57 -16.82 -14.78
CA GLU A 219 3.30 -15.59 -14.48
C GLU A 219 2.30 -14.43 -14.59
N THR A 220 1.95 -13.85 -13.45
CA THR A 220 1.00 -12.76 -13.32
C THR A 220 1.66 -11.55 -12.67
N VAL A 221 0.96 -10.41 -12.66
CA VAL A 221 1.46 -9.23 -11.95
C VAL A 221 1.54 -9.51 -10.46
N LEU A 222 0.54 -10.16 -9.86
CA LEU A 222 0.58 -10.47 -8.43
C LEU A 222 1.67 -11.49 -8.07
N SER A 223 1.94 -12.52 -8.88
CA SER A 223 3.04 -13.46 -8.58
C SER A 223 4.41 -12.81 -8.73
N SER A 224 4.57 -11.91 -9.70
CA SER A 224 5.77 -11.07 -9.85
C SER A 224 5.99 -10.16 -8.64
N PHE A 225 4.94 -9.46 -8.19
CA PHE A 225 5.02 -8.56 -7.04
C PHE A 225 5.14 -9.32 -5.71
N SER A 226 4.59 -10.53 -5.59
CA SER A 226 4.81 -11.40 -4.44
C SER A 226 6.30 -11.71 -4.28
N SER A 227 6.95 -12.09 -5.38
CA SER A 227 8.39 -12.38 -5.43
C SER A 227 9.23 -11.14 -5.17
N TYR A 228 8.83 -9.98 -5.71
CA TYR A 228 9.50 -8.71 -5.49
C TYR A 228 9.44 -8.28 -4.01
N LEU A 229 8.25 -8.26 -3.41
CA LEU A 229 8.05 -7.89 -2.00
C LEU A 229 8.76 -8.88 -1.06
N PHE A 230 8.78 -10.18 -1.40
CA PHE A 230 9.57 -11.16 -0.65
C PHE A 230 11.08 -10.85 -0.67
N LYS A 231 11.62 -10.46 -1.83
CA LYS A 231 13.04 -10.06 -1.93
C LYS A 231 13.35 -8.78 -1.16
N LEU A 232 12.43 -7.80 -1.16
CA LEU A 232 12.52 -6.60 -0.32
C LEU A 232 12.53 -6.98 1.17
N ARG A 233 11.57 -7.79 1.61
CA ARG A 233 11.47 -8.30 3.00
C ARG A 233 12.75 -8.99 3.47
N LYS A 234 13.46 -9.64 2.56
CA LYS A 234 14.72 -10.35 2.83
C LYS A 234 15.98 -9.48 2.69
N GLY A 235 15.86 -8.21 2.30
CA GLY A 235 17.02 -7.32 2.09
C GLY A 235 17.91 -7.73 0.90
N ILE A 236 17.36 -8.46 -0.07
CA ILE A 236 18.14 -9.01 -1.21
C ILE A 236 18.31 -7.96 -2.32
N ILE A 237 17.44 -6.96 -2.38
CA ILE A 237 17.50 -5.91 -3.40
C ILE A 237 18.36 -4.76 -2.88
N SER A 238 19.42 -4.43 -3.62
CA SER A 238 20.24 -3.25 -3.33
C SER A 238 19.47 -1.96 -3.64
N PRO A 239 19.51 -0.93 -2.77
CA PRO A 239 18.86 0.37 -2.99
C PRO A 239 19.20 0.98 -4.36
N GLU A 240 20.45 0.86 -4.81
CA GLU A 240 20.93 1.42 -6.09
C GLU A 240 20.17 0.88 -7.31
N LYS A 241 19.64 -0.35 -7.23
CA LYS A 241 18.85 -0.95 -8.32
C LYS A 241 17.45 -0.35 -8.43
N LEU A 242 16.99 0.33 -7.39
CA LEU A 242 15.65 0.89 -7.30
C LEU A 242 15.64 2.42 -7.38
N ARG A 243 16.80 3.08 -7.23
CA ARG A 243 16.95 4.51 -7.44
C ARG A 243 16.58 4.86 -8.88
N ILE A 244 15.75 5.90 -9.03
CA ILE A 244 15.32 6.45 -10.31
C ILE A 244 15.61 7.94 -10.27
N SER A 245 16.25 8.50 -11.30
CA SER A 245 16.35 9.95 -11.43
C SER A 245 14.98 10.50 -11.80
N LEU A 246 14.50 11.43 -10.97
CA LEU A 246 13.23 12.13 -11.17
C LEU A 246 13.44 13.57 -11.69
N ASP A 247 14.67 13.92 -12.04
CA ASP A 247 15.03 15.24 -12.55
C ASP A 247 14.60 15.38 -14.01
N ASN A 248 13.97 16.50 -14.35
CA ASN A 248 13.62 16.87 -15.72
C ASN A 248 12.76 15.84 -16.48
N ILE A 249 11.86 15.12 -15.80
CA ILE A 249 10.88 14.26 -16.48
C ILE A 249 9.95 15.13 -17.33
N PRO A 250 9.89 14.93 -18.67
CA PRO A 250 8.95 15.64 -19.52
C PRO A 250 7.50 15.43 -19.08
N GLU A 251 6.60 16.35 -19.44
CA GLU A 251 5.18 16.14 -19.19
C GLU A 251 4.69 14.82 -19.79
N PHE A 252 3.84 14.08 -19.06
CA PHE A 252 3.42 12.75 -19.48
C PHE A 252 2.79 12.72 -20.89
N LYS A 253 2.05 13.78 -21.23
CA LYS A 253 1.41 13.94 -22.55
C LYS A 253 2.41 13.97 -23.71
N GLU A 254 3.63 14.45 -23.49
CA GLU A 254 4.69 14.49 -24.51
C GLU A 254 5.12 13.08 -24.93
N PHE A 255 5.10 12.11 -24.01
CA PHE A 255 5.41 10.72 -24.32
C PHE A 255 4.38 10.06 -25.24
N LEU A 256 3.11 10.50 -25.18
CA LEU A 256 2.01 9.87 -25.94
C LEU A 256 2.11 10.11 -27.46
N LYS A 257 2.95 11.06 -27.88
CA LYS A 257 3.28 11.33 -29.29
C LYS A 257 4.03 10.16 -29.95
N TYR A 258 4.77 9.37 -29.16
CA TYR A 258 5.56 8.24 -29.66
C TYR A 258 4.78 6.93 -29.59
N GLU A 259 4.97 6.04 -30.56
CA GLU A 259 4.36 4.69 -30.56
C GLU A 259 4.91 3.79 -29.45
N SER A 260 6.18 3.96 -29.11
CA SER A 260 6.85 3.28 -28.00
C SER A 260 7.80 4.25 -27.32
N PHE A 261 7.87 4.20 -25.98
CA PHE A 261 8.72 5.08 -25.18
C PHE A 261 9.14 4.41 -23.87
N SER A 262 10.14 4.97 -23.20
CA SER A 262 10.50 4.58 -21.83
C SER A 262 10.21 5.75 -20.90
N HIS A 263 9.32 5.54 -19.94
CA HIS A 263 8.99 6.51 -18.90
C HIS A 263 9.68 6.11 -17.58
N PRO A 264 10.29 7.03 -16.82
CA PRO A 264 10.98 6.69 -15.57
C PRO A 264 10.13 5.88 -14.58
N LEU A 265 8.84 6.22 -14.45
CA LEU A 265 7.91 5.56 -13.51
C LEU A 265 7.14 4.36 -14.09
N LEU A 266 6.88 4.34 -15.40
CA LEU A 266 6.09 3.27 -16.04
C LEU A 266 6.97 2.19 -16.70
N GLY A 267 8.26 2.48 -16.86
CA GLY A 267 9.18 1.65 -17.65
C GLY A 267 8.88 1.76 -19.14
N LYS A 268 9.10 0.66 -19.86
CA LYS A 268 8.81 0.57 -21.30
C LYS A 268 7.30 0.55 -21.53
N CYS A 269 6.82 1.45 -22.37
CA CYS A 269 5.43 1.59 -22.76
C CYS A 269 5.27 1.48 -24.28
N ARG A 270 4.17 0.88 -24.71
CA ARG A 270 3.73 0.85 -26.11
C ARG A 270 2.30 1.36 -26.22
N VAL A 271 2.08 2.32 -27.10
CA VAL A 271 0.73 2.81 -27.43
C VAL A 271 0.05 1.77 -28.31
N LEU A 272 -1.12 1.31 -27.88
CA LEU A 272 -1.93 0.33 -28.62
C LEU A 272 -3.02 1.00 -29.46
N LYS A 273 -3.59 2.10 -28.95
CA LYS A 273 -4.67 2.83 -29.61
C LYS A 273 -4.65 4.30 -29.22
N ARG A 274 -4.88 5.20 -30.18
CA ARG A 274 -5.11 6.62 -29.97
C ARG A 274 -6.54 6.96 -30.37
N GLY A 275 -7.29 7.55 -29.45
CA GLY A 275 -8.59 8.15 -29.71
C GLY A 275 -8.55 9.64 -29.40
N GLU A 276 -9.68 10.33 -29.64
CA GLU A 276 -9.78 11.78 -29.41
C GLU A 276 -9.72 12.16 -27.93
N LYS A 277 -10.26 11.32 -27.04
CA LYS A 277 -10.36 11.57 -25.59
C LYS A 277 -9.48 10.65 -24.75
N GLU A 278 -8.92 9.61 -25.35
CA GLU A 278 -8.21 8.58 -24.61
C GLU A 278 -7.08 7.94 -25.43
N VAL A 279 -6.05 7.49 -24.72
CA VAL A 279 -4.95 6.70 -25.27
C VAL A 279 -4.83 5.40 -24.47
N ILE A 280 -4.81 4.26 -25.17
CA ILE A 280 -4.59 2.95 -24.54
C ILE A 280 -3.12 2.60 -24.70
N LEU A 281 -2.45 2.31 -23.59
CA LEU A 281 -1.04 1.92 -23.57
C LEU A 281 -0.81 0.66 -22.75
N LYS A 282 0.23 -0.08 -23.12
CA LYS A 282 0.67 -1.30 -22.44
C LYS A 282 2.03 -1.07 -21.81
N SER A 283 2.14 -1.42 -20.53
CA SER A 283 3.38 -1.40 -19.74
C SER A 283 3.65 -2.80 -19.17
N LYS A 284 4.77 -2.96 -18.46
CA LYS A 284 5.07 -4.20 -17.71
C LYS A 284 4.01 -4.50 -16.65
N THR A 285 3.38 -3.47 -16.07
CA THR A 285 2.35 -3.63 -15.03
C THR A 285 0.93 -3.74 -15.59
N GLY A 286 0.76 -3.88 -16.91
CA GLY A 286 -0.53 -4.08 -17.56
C GLY A 286 -0.96 -2.94 -18.49
N LEU A 287 -2.23 -2.98 -18.90
CA LEU A 287 -2.85 -1.95 -19.71
C LEU A 287 -3.20 -0.71 -18.87
N MET A 288 -3.14 0.44 -19.50
CA MET A 288 -3.54 1.73 -18.93
C MET A 288 -4.39 2.46 -19.95
N LYS A 289 -5.46 3.07 -19.47
CA LYS A 289 -6.33 3.96 -20.24
C LYS A 289 -6.06 5.38 -19.78
N VAL A 290 -5.34 6.15 -20.59
CA VAL A 290 -5.02 7.55 -20.31
C VAL A 290 -6.13 8.44 -20.82
N ASN A 291 -6.64 9.31 -19.98
CA ASN A 291 -7.59 10.37 -20.36
C ASN A 291 -6.79 11.61 -20.79
N LEU A 292 -7.13 12.16 -21.96
CA LEU A 292 -6.45 13.34 -22.54
C LEU A 292 -7.01 14.65 -22.00
#